data_AF-A0A6A6EHA2-F1
#
_entry.id   AF-A0A6A6EHA2-F1
#
_cell.length_a   1.000
_cell.length_b   1.000
_cell.length_c   1.000
_cell.angle_alpha   90.00
_cell.angle_beta   90.00
_cell.angle_gamma   90.00
#
_symmetry.space_group_name_H-M   'P 1'
#
loop_
_entity.id
_entity.type
_entity.pdbx_description
1 polymer ?
#
loop_
_entity_poly.entity_id
_entity_poly.type
_entity_poly.pdbx_seq_one_letter_code
_entity_poly.pdbx_strand_id
1 'polypeptide(L)'
;MKILKPEGNQGWSFSKPSFKQIPPWKFAPVADYLSTGHFGPRMIRHETQRIEVIELCSAAWEVAGDLGMYDLREWIKVKMKGLQPWSLEEALSFAGTVYGSQSLYLDVDELMEDMLAGFIADHFWEYDEKHNTIWKQRMTTYPKLAEDVHERMAHKARQSNQIEK
;
A
#
# COMPACT_ATOMS: atom_id res chain seq x y z
N MET A 1 -27.70 -0.91 6.83
CA MET A 1 -27.83 -0.13 5.56
C MET A 1 -27.98 -1.12 4.41
N LYS A 2 -29.05 -1.07 3.60
CA LYS A 2 -29.20 -1.96 2.43
C LYS A 2 -28.35 -1.42 1.29
N ILE A 3 -27.25 -2.10 1.00
CA ILE A 3 -26.23 -1.70 0.02
C ILE A 3 -26.72 -1.97 -1.42
N LEU A 4 -27.54 -3.00 -1.60
CA LEU A 4 -28.18 -3.34 -2.86
C LEU A 4 -29.65 -2.90 -2.84
N LYS A 5 -30.05 -2.12 -3.84
CA LYS A 5 -31.45 -1.76 -4.10
C LYS A 5 -31.83 -2.22 -5.52
N PRO A 6 -32.93 -2.95 -5.70
CA PRO A 6 -33.40 -3.29 -7.03
C PRO A 6 -33.70 -2.00 -7.81
N GLU A 7 -33.23 -1.94 -9.06
CA GLU A 7 -33.46 -0.81 -9.97
C GLU A 7 -34.42 -1.26 -11.08
N GLY A 8 -35.71 -1.06 -10.83
CA GLY A 8 -36.78 -1.50 -11.74
C GLY A 8 -36.75 -3.00 -12.03
N ASN A 9 -36.96 -3.36 -13.30
CA ASN A 9 -37.00 -4.75 -13.77
C ASN A 9 -35.67 -5.21 -14.40
N GLN A 10 -34.61 -4.39 -14.40
CA GLN A 10 -33.38 -4.65 -15.18
C GLN A 10 -32.07 -4.65 -14.40
N GLY A 11 -32.09 -4.61 -13.06
CA GLY A 11 -30.85 -4.82 -12.32
C GLY A 11 -30.88 -4.45 -10.85
N TRP A 12 -29.67 -4.44 -10.28
CA TRP A 12 -29.40 -4.02 -8.91
C TRP A 12 -28.55 -2.76 -8.94
N SER A 13 -29.01 -1.72 -8.24
CA SER A 13 -28.19 -0.55 -7.93
C SER A 13 -27.44 -0.80 -6.62
N PHE A 14 -26.12 -0.65 -6.65
CA PHE A 14 -25.28 -0.68 -5.46
C PHE A 14 -25.03 0.75 -5.01
N SER A 15 -25.50 1.11 -3.82
CA SER A 15 -25.32 2.45 -3.26
C SER A 15 -24.53 2.38 -1.97
N LYS A 16 -23.23 2.69 -2.08
CA LYS A 16 -22.36 2.95 -0.92
C LYS A 16 -22.03 4.44 -0.89
N PRO A 17 -22.26 5.15 0.24
CA PRO A 17 -21.98 6.58 0.33
C PRO A 17 -20.56 6.97 -0.06
N SER A 18 -19.59 6.08 0.17
CA SER A 18 -18.18 6.28 -0.18
C SER A 18 -17.98 6.51 -1.68
N PHE A 19 -18.81 5.94 -2.57
CA PHE A 19 -18.68 6.17 -4.01
C PHE A 19 -18.84 7.63 -4.42
N LYS A 20 -19.64 8.42 -3.71
CA LYS A 20 -19.78 9.87 -3.99
C LYS A 20 -18.59 10.69 -3.49
N GLN A 21 -17.78 10.11 -2.59
CA GLN A 21 -16.67 10.79 -1.94
C GLN A 21 -15.32 10.47 -2.58
N ILE A 22 -15.22 9.38 -3.36
CA ILE A 22 -14.00 9.02 -4.07
C ILE A 22 -13.79 10.01 -5.22
N PRO A 23 -12.68 10.77 -5.23
CA PRO A 23 -12.34 11.64 -6.35
C PRO A 23 -12.13 10.83 -7.65
N PRO A 24 -12.54 11.35 -8.83
CA PRO A 24 -12.40 10.62 -10.09
C PRO A 24 -10.98 10.14 -10.39
N TRP A 25 -9.97 10.95 -10.06
CA TRP A 25 -8.56 10.61 -10.28
C TRP A 25 -8.08 9.44 -9.40
N LYS A 26 -8.66 9.25 -8.20
CA LYS A 26 -8.37 8.07 -7.36
C LYS A 26 -9.08 6.83 -7.87
N PHE A 27 -10.27 7.00 -8.45
CA PHE A 27 -11.05 5.88 -9.01
C PHE A 27 -10.53 5.41 -10.37
N ALA A 28 -9.86 6.27 -11.14
CA ALA A 28 -9.34 5.94 -12.48
C ALA A 28 -8.55 4.61 -12.54
N PRO A 29 -7.54 4.34 -11.70
CA PRO A 29 -6.82 3.06 -11.75
C PRO A 29 -7.70 1.85 -11.38
N VAL A 30 -8.74 2.06 -10.55
CA VAL A 30 -9.71 1.00 -10.21
C VAL A 30 -10.61 0.69 -11.40
N ALA A 31 -11.09 1.73 -12.10
CA ALA A 31 -11.90 1.58 -13.30
C ALA A 31 -11.13 0.84 -14.42
N ASP A 32 -9.85 1.18 -14.61
CA ASP A 32 -8.98 0.50 -15.56
C ASP A 32 -8.82 -0.98 -15.22
N TYR A 33 -8.58 -1.29 -13.94
CA TYR A 33 -8.48 -2.67 -13.47
C TYR A 33 -9.77 -3.45 -13.69
N LEU A 34 -10.93 -2.88 -13.37
CA LEU A 34 -12.23 -3.52 -13.61
C LEU A 34 -12.49 -3.77 -15.11
N SER A 35 -12.00 -2.89 -15.97
CA SER A 35 -12.21 -2.98 -17.42
C SER A 35 -11.24 -3.92 -18.12
N THR A 36 -10.00 -4.03 -17.63
CA THR A 36 -8.90 -4.68 -18.37
C THR A 36 -8.13 -5.73 -17.56
N GLY A 37 -8.42 -5.88 -16.27
CA GLY A 37 -7.65 -6.66 -15.31
C GLY A 37 -6.35 -6.00 -14.85
N HIS A 38 -6.01 -4.82 -15.37
CA HIS A 38 -4.74 -4.12 -15.11
C HIS A 38 -4.94 -2.59 -15.05
N PHE A 39 -3.97 -1.85 -14.54
CA PHE A 39 -3.96 -0.38 -14.58
C PHE A 39 -2.54 0.17 -14.69
N GLY A 40 -2.41 1.39 -15.22
CA GLY A 40 -1.14 2.11 -15.39
C GLY A 40 -0.14 1.41 -16.32
N PRO A 41 1.11 1.92 -16.39
CA PRO A 41 2.16 1.33 -17.20
C PRO A 41 2.43 -0.15 -16.87
N ARG A 42 2.60 -0.98 -17.91
CA ARG A 42 3.00 -2.40 -17.79
C ARG A 42 4.51 -2.59 -17.73
N MET A 43 5.25 -1.69 -18.36
CA MET A 43 6.71 -1.73 -18.42
C MET A 43 7.24 -0.35 -18.08
N ILE A 44 8.12 -0.28 -17.09
CA ILE A 44 8.72 0.96 -16.62
C ILE A 44 10.03 1.14 -17.36
N ARG A 45 10.13 2.22 -18.14
CA ARG A 45 11.32 2.55 -18.92
C ARG A 45 12.16 3.64 -18.27
N HIS A 46 11.53 4.49 -17.47
CA HIS A 46 12.15 5.68 -16.89
C HIS A 46 11.60 5.95 -15.48
N GLU A 47 12.38 6.69 -14.69
CA GLU A 47 12.07 7.01 -13.29
C GLU A 47 10.73 7.73 -13.11
N THR A 48 10.36 8.61 -14.03
CA THR A 48 9.07 9.33 -13.96
C THR A 48 7.87 8.39 -14.03
N GLN A 49 7.96 7.32 -14.82
CA GLN A 49 6.92 6.29 -14.90
C GLN A 49 6.86 5.44 -13.63
N ARG A 50 7.98 5.29 -12.93
CA ARG A 50 8.06 4.55 -11.67
C ARG A 50 7.28 5.27 -10.58
N ILE A 51 7.52 6.57 -10.42
CA ILE A 51 6.80 7.44 -9.48
C ILE A 51 5.29 7.39 -9.78
N GLU A 52 4.90 7.57 -11.05
CA GLU A 52 3.50 7.49 -11.48
C GLU A 52 2.86 6.15 -11.12
N VAL A 53 3.55 5.03 -11.33
CA VAL A 53 3.02 3.71 -10.97
C VAL A 53 2.78 3.60 -9.46
N ILE A 54 3.68 4.12 -8.64
CA ILE A 54 3.53 4.08 -7.17
C ILE A 54 2.36 4.95 -6.73
N GLU A 55 2.21 6.15 -7.28
CA GLU A 55 1.07 7.03 -7.02
C GLU A 55 -0.26 6.36 -7.40
N LEU A 56 -0.32 5.72 -8.57
CA LEU A 56 -1.48 4.94 -9.00
C LEU A 56 -1.75 3.76 -8.06
N CYS A 57 -0.71 3.07 -7.60
CA CYS A 57 -0.86 1.98 -6.63
C CYS A 57 -1.41 2.50 -5.29
N SER A 58 -0.93 3.64 -4.79
CA SER A 58 -1.42 4.26 -3.55
C SER A 58 -2.90 4.63 -3.68
N ALA A 59 -3.28 5.31 -4.76
CA ALA A 59 -4.65 5.70 -5.02
C ALA A 59 -5.58 4.48 -5.14
N ALA A 60 -5.15 3.46 -5.89
CA ALA A 60 -5.91 2.23 -6.06
C ALA A 60 -6.02 1.45 -4.75
N TRP A 61 -5.00 1.45 -3.88
CA TRP A 61 -5.01 0.71 -2.61
C TRP A 61 -6.07 1.23 -1.63
N GLU A 62 -6.17 2.55 -1.50
CA GLU A 62 -7.18 3.20 -0.65
C GLU A 62 -8.59 2.89 -1.16
N VAL A 63 -8.83 3.12 -2.45
CA VAL A 63 -10.14 2.89 -3.06
C VAL A 63 -10.51 1.41 -3.02
N ALA A 64 -9.56 0.50 -3.27
CA ALA A 64 -9.78 -0.94 -3.17
C ALA A 64 -10.21 -1.34 -1.74
N GLY A 65 -9.60 -0.74 -0.71
CA GLY A 65 -10.03 -0.95 0.68
C GLY A 65 -11.45 -0.49 0.92
N ASP A 66 -11.75 0.74 0.50
CA ASP A 66 -13.07 1.34 0.64
C ASP A 66 -14.15 0.55 -0.11
N LEU A 67 -13.81 -0.13 -1.20
CA LEU A 67 -14.72 -0.91 -2.01
C LEU A 67 -14.72 -2.41 -1.68
N GLY A 68 -13.79 -2.88 -0.84
CA GLY A 68 -13.64 -4.31 -0.54
C GLY A 68 -13.10 -5.14 -1.71
N MET A 69 -12.27 -4.54 -2.57
CA MET A 69 -11.68 -5.17 -3.75
C MET A 69 -10.34 -5.83 -3.41
N TYR A 70 -10.41 -6.99 -2.78
CA TYR A 70 -9.23 -7.71 -2.28
C TYR A 70 -8.33 -8.24 -3.40
N ASP A 71 -8.92 -8.63 -4.52
CA ASP A 71 -8.22 -9.03 -5.73
C ASP A 71 -7.36 -7.90 -6.30
N LEU A 72 -7.87 -6.66 -6.27
CA LEU A 72 -7.10 -5.48 -6.66
C LEU A 72 -5.95 -5.21 -5.69
N ARG A 73 -6.15 -5.38 -4.37
CA ARG A 73 -5.04 -5.25 -3.40
C ARG A 73 -3.96 -6.30 -3.60
N GLU A 74 -4.34 -7.54 -3.91
CA GLU A 74 -3.41 -8.61 -4.26
C GLU A 74 -2.64 -8.26 -5.55
N TRP A 75 -3.34 -7.72 -6.54
CA TRP A 75 -2.70 -7.27 -7.78
C TRP A 75 -1.72 -6.12 -7.54
N ILE A 76 -2.09 -5.12 -6.73
CA ILE A 76 -1.21 -4.03 -6.32
C ILE A 76 0.03 -4.59 -5.62
N LYS A 77 -0.11 -5.62 -4.78
CA LYS A 77 1.03 -6.26 -4.13
C LYS A 77 2.00 -6.87 -5.12
N VAL A 78 1.51 -7.65 -6.08
CA VAL A 78 2.34 -8.22 -7.14
C VAL A 78 3.04 -7.10 -7.92
N LYS A 79 2.32 -6.02 -8.23
CA LYS A 79 2.87 -4.88 -8.96
C LYS A 79 3.98 -4.19 -8.16
N MET A 80 3.75 -3.86 -6.90
CA MET A 80 4.73 -3.23 -6.01
C MET A 80 5.97 -4.11 -5.81
N LYS A 81 5.80 -5.43 -5.67
CA LYS A 81 6.92 -6.38 -5.62
C LYS A 81 7.77 -6.33 -6.88
N GLY A 82 7.14 -6.22 -8.05
CA GLY A 82 7.82 -6.06 -9.33
C GLY A 82 8.59 -4.75 -9.49
N LEU A 83 8.38 -3.77 -8.61
CA LEU A 83 9.14 -2.53 -8.59
C LEU A 83 10.44 -2.62 -7.79
N GLN A 84 10.70 -3.71 -7.07
CA GLN A 84 11.93 -3.81 -6.27
C GLN A 84 13.20 -3.76 -7.15
N PRO A 85 14.30 -3.16 -6.66
CA PRO A 85 14.43 -2.50 -5.36
C PRO A 85 13.67 -1.16 -5.30
N TRP A 86 13.12 -0.83 -4.14
CA TRP A 86 12.51 0.48 -3.91
C TRP A 86 13.56 1.51 -3.51
N SER A 87 13.29 2.77 -3.79
CA SER A 87 13.95 3.85 -3.06
C SER A 87 13.35 3.96 -1.66
N LEU A 88 14.08 4.63 -0.78
CA LEU A 88 13.61 4.93 0.57
C LEU A 88 12.34 5.79 0.54
N GLU A 89 12.30 6.82 -0.30
CA GLU A 89 11.14 7.70 -0.36
C GLU A 89 9.88 6.96 -0.85
N GLU A 90 10.06 6.06 -1.80
CA GLU A 90 8.99 5.21 -2.34
C GLU A 90 8.39 4.29 -1.27
N ALA A 91 9.23 3.56 -0.54
CA ALA A 91 8.79 2.63 0.49
C ALA A 91 8.04 3.35 1.62
N LEU A 92 8.54 4.50 2.09
CA LEU A 92 7.86 5.29 3.12
C LEU A 92 6.54 5.90 2.63
N SER A 93 6.52 6.39 1.40
CA SER A 93 5.31 6.97 0.81
C SER A 93 4.20 5.93 0.76
N PHE A 94 4.51 4.74 0.25
CA PHE A 94 3.53 3.67 0.14
C PHE A 94 3.16 3.07 1.51
N ALA A 95 4.10 2.94 2.44
CA ALA A 95 3.82 2.53 3.82
C ALA A 95 2.83 3.47 4.51
N GLY A 96 2.95 4.79 4.29
CA GLY A 96 1.97 5.74 4.82
C GLY A 96 0.55 5.49 4.30
N THR A 97 0.41 5.04 3.05
CA THR A 97 -0.89 4.65 2.49
C THR A 97 -1.41 3.35 3.08
N VAL A 98 -0.57 2.31 3.16
CA VAL A 98 -0.96 0.98 3.67
C VAL A 98 -1.37 1.06 5.13
N TYR A 99 -0.50 1.59 5.99
CA TYR A 99 -0.74 1.73 7.43
C TYR A 99 -1.73 2.85 7.79
N GLY A 100 -1.94 3.80 6.89
CA GLY A 100 -2.96 4.85 7.04
C GLY A 100 -4.36 4.42 6.63
N SER A 101 -4.48 3.34 5.85
CA SER A 101 -5.78 2.82 5.42
C SER A 101 -6.48 2.13 6.60
N GLN A 102 -7.71 2.56 6.92
CA GLN A 102 -8.55 1.88 7.91
C GLN A 102 -9.03 0.56 7.31
N SER A 103 -8.21 -0.48 7.39
CA SER A 103 -8.59 -1.78 6.87
C SER A 103 -9.35 -2.61 7.89
N LEU A 104 -10.31 -3.38 7.39
CA LEU A 104 -10.72 -4.61 8.04
C LEU A 104 -9.51 -5.53 7.93
N TYR A 105 -8.75 -5.76 9.01
CA TYR A 105 -7.55 -6.60 9.03
C TYR A 105 -7.71 -7.86 8.16
N LEU A 106 -6.97 -7.91 7.05
CA LEU A 106 -6.98 -9.00 6.07
C LEU A 106 -5.55 -9.41 5.76
N ASP A 107 -5.35 -10.70 5.49
CA ASP A 107 -4.04 -11.31 5.19
C ASP A 107 -3.28 -10.57 4.07
N VAL A 108 -3.99 -10.02 3.08
CA VAL A 108 -3.38 -9.27 1.96
C VAL A 108 -2.70 -7.99 2.44
N ASP A 109 -3.23 -7.35 3.47
CA ASP A 109 -2.67 -6.14 4.05
C ASP A 109 -1.44 -6.49 4.89
N GLU A 110 -1.53 -7.56 5.69
CA GLU A 110 -0.39 -8.04 6.50
C GLU A 110 0.82 -8.38 5.65
N LEU A 111 0.64 -8.99 4.47
CA LEU A 111 1.75 -9.29 3.56
C LEU A 111 2.39 -8.03 2.97
N MET A 112 1.60 -7.00 2.70
CA MET A 112 2.14 -5.74 2.18
C MET A 112 2.85 -4.95 3.28
N GLU A 113 2.25 -4.87 4.47
CA GLU A 113 2.86 -4.36 5.70
C GLU A 113 4.20 -5.05 5.95
N ASP A 114 4.23 -6.38 5.83
CA ASP A 114 5.43 -7.18 5.99
C ASP A 114 6.54 -6.81 5.01
N MET A 115 6.22 -6.75 3.72
CA MET A 115 7.21 -6.36 2.72
C MET A 115 7.78 -4.96 2.96
N LEU A 116 6.93 -4.00 3.34
CA LEU A 116 7.33 -2.60 3.56
C LEU A 116 8.15 -2.44 4.83
N ALA A 117 7.67 -2.94 5.96
CA ALA A 117 8.39 -2.86 7.22
C ALA A 117 9.70 -3.67 7.15
N GLY A 118 9.74 -4.77 6.39
CA GLY A 118 10.94 -5.53 6.05
C GLY A 118 12.02 -4.65 5.42
N PHE A 119 11.67 -4.05 4.29
CA PHE A 119 12.56 -3.17 3.54
C PHE A 119 12.99 -1.97 4.39
N ILE A 120 12.05 -1.31 5.06
CA ILE A 120 12.34 -0.14 5.88
C ILE A 120 13.29 -0.50 7.04
N ALA A 121 13.13 -1.67 7.66
CA ALA A 121 14.03 -2.14 8.71
C ALA A 121 15.44 -2.43 8.18
N ASP A 122 15.59 -2.95 6.95
CA ASP A 122 16.90 -3.15 6.31
C ASP A 122 17.65 -1.84 6.08
N HIS A 123 16.92 -0.75 5.90
CA HIS A 123 17.47 0.57 5.62
C HIS A 123 17.31 1.58 6.77
N PHE A 124 16.98 1.11 7.98
CA PHE A 124 16.60 1.98 9.10
C PHE A 124 17.65 3.04 9.44
N TRP A 125 18.91 2.62 9.57
CA TRP A 125 19.99 3.55 9.97
C TRP A 125 20.27 4.59 8.90
N GLU A 126 20.10 4.23 7.63
CA GLU A 126 20.21 5.17 6.51
C GLU A 126 19.10 6.24 6.58
N TYR A 127 17.88 5.88 7.01
CA TYR A 127 16.80 6.86 7.24
C TYR A 127 17.06 7.80 8.39
N ASP A 128 17.48 7.27 9.54
CA ASP A 128 17.64 8.08 10.74
C ASP A 128 18.76 9.11 10.57
N GLU A 129 19.82 8.76 9.82
CA GLU A 129 20.93 9.68 9.49
C GLU A 129 20.53 10.74 8.46
N LYS A 130 19.86 10.37 7.36
CA LYS A 130 19.58 11.29 6.24
C LYS A 130 18.30 12.12 6.41
N HIS A 131 17.28 11.57 7.06
CA HIS A 131 15.91 12.11 7.06
C HIS A 131 15.24 12.12 8.43
N ASN A 132 16.03 12.27 9.50
CA ASN A 132 15.61 12.15 10.89
C ASN A 132 14.24 12.77 11.22
N THR A 133 13.98 14.01 10.77
CA THR A 133 12.72 14.71 11.06
C THR A 133 11.51 14.07 10.38
N ILE A 134 11.59 13.78 9.08
CA ILE A 134 10.49 13.17 8.31
C ILE A 134 10.26 11.74 8.81
N TRP A 135 11.34 11.03 9.08
CA TRP A 135 11.33 9.70 9.65
C TRP A 135 10.59 9.65 11.00
N LYS A 136 10.98 10.49 11.95
CA LYS A 136 10.31 10.60 13.26
C LYS A 136 8.84 10.97 13.12
N GLN A 137 8.52 11.91 12.24
CA GLN A 137 7.13 12.30 11.99
C GLN A 137 6.30 11.12 11.48
N ARG A 138 6.82 10.34 10.52
CA ARG A 138 6.12 9.16 9.98
C ARG A 138 5.93 8.08 11.04
N MET A 139 6.96 7.78 11.82
CA MET A 139 6.85 6.79 12.90
C MET A 139 5.90 7.21 14.02
N THR A 140 5.79 8.52 14.27
CA THR A 140 4.79 9.06 15.20
C THR A 140 3.38 8.99 14.62
N THR A 141 3.23 9.23 13.32
CA THR A 141 1.94 9.23 12.62
C THR A 141 1.37 7.82 12.48
N TYR A 142 2.24 6.81 12.31
CA TYR A 142 1.86 5.42 12.13
C TYR A 142 2.56 4.53 13.17
N PRO A 143 2.04 4.46 14.41
CA PRO A 143 2.68 3.70 15.49
C PRO A 143 2.86 2.20 15.18
N LYS A 144 1.90 1.59 14.47
CA LYS A 144 2.00 0.18 14.04
C LYS A 144 3.18 -0.05 13.09
N LEU A 145 3.43 0.86 12.15
CA LEU A 145 4.60 0.78 11.27
C LEU A 145 5.90 0.85 12.09
N ALA A 146 5.95 1.72 13.11
CA ALA A 146 7.12 1.83 13.99
C ALA A 146 7.37 0.52 14.76
N GLU A 147 6.31 -0.07 15.31
CA GLU A 147 6.34 -1.37 15.97
C GLU A 147 6.88 -2.46 15.04
N ASP A 148 6.26 -2.65 13.87
CA ASP A 148 6.65 -3.68 12.91
C ASP A 148 8.11 -3.52 12.44
N VAL A 149 8.57 -2.29 12.23
CA VAL A 149 9.96 -2.00 11.86
C VAL A 149 10.92 -2.36 13.00
N HIS A 150 10.61 -1.95 14.23
CA HIS A 150 11.45 -2.24 15.39
C HIS A 150 11.52 -3.73 15.71
N GLU A 151 10.42 -4.47 15.59
CA GLU A 151 10.40 -5.91 15.79
C GLU A 151 11.34 -6.63 14.81
N ARG A 152 11.32 -6.23 13.53
CA ARG A 152 12.20 -6.80 12.50
C ARG A 152 13.67 -6.51 12.78
N MET A 153 13.98 -5.27 13.17
CA MET A 153 15.34 -4.91 13.56
C MET A 153 15.82 -5.76 14.74
N ALA A 154 14.98 -5.93 15.76
CA ALA A 154 15.30 -6.75 16.92
C ALA A 154 15.50 -8.23 16.54
N HIS A 155 14.63 -8.77 15.68
CA HIS A 155 14.75 -10.13 15.17
C HIS A 155 16.07 -10.34 14.40
N LYS A 156 16.42 -9.41 13.50
CA LYS A 156 17.68 -9.46 12.73
C LYS A 156 18.91 -9.38 13.64
N ALA A 157 18.91 -8.47 14.62
CA ALA A 157 20.00 -8.37 15.59
C ALA A 157 20.21 -9.66 16.39
N ARG A 158 19.12 -10.36 16.76
CA ARG A 158 19.19 -11.67 17.42
C ARG A 158 19.79 -12.75 16.51
N GLN A 159 19.43 -12.76 15.23
CA GLN A 159 19.96 -13.72 14.26
C GLN A 159 21.46 -13.52 14.03
N SER A 160 21.93 -12.28 13.86
CA SER A 160 23.36 -11.99 13.70
C SER A 160 24.19 -12.48 14.89
N ASN A 161 23.70 -12.25 16.12
CA ASN A 161 24.36 -12.69 17.35
C ASN A 161 24.40 -14.23 17.53
N GLN A 162 23.57 -14.98 16.80
CA GLN A 162 23.60 -16.45 16.80
C GLN A 162 24.56 -17.02 15.76
N ILE A 163 24.83 -16.28 14.68
CA ILE A 163 25.79 -16.69 13.64
C ILE A 163 27.24 -16.44 14.08
N GLU A 164 27.45 -15.46 14.97
CA GLU A 164 28.77 -15.13 15.53
C GLU A 164 29.19 -15.98 16.75
N LYS A 165 28.36 -16.95 17.17
CA LYS A 165 28.65 -17.91 18.25
C LYS A 165 28.90 -19.31 17.71
#